data_AF-X0SHK7-F1
#
_entry.id   AF-X0SHK7-F1
#
_cell.length_a   1.000
_cell.length_b   1.000
_cell.length_c   1.000
_cell.angle_alpha   90.00
_cell.angle_beta   90.00
_cell.angle_gamma   90.00
#
_symmetry.space_group_name_H-M   'P 1'
#
loop_
_entity.id
_entity.type
_entity.pdbx_description
1 polymer ?
#
loop_
_entity_poly.entity_id
_entity_poly.type
_entity_poly.pdbx_seq_one_letter_code
_entity_poly.pdbx_strand_id
1 'polypeptide(L)'
;LLGLRKEVLSSKMIWLCARCYACTANCPQEVSFADIIVVLRDMAIKEGYASRELPDKIDHITEAANEFRKNCINILNGINDISWEEAFAKAKKTAKEL
;
A
#
# COMPACT_ATOMS: atom_id res chain seq x y z
N LEU A 1 -4.21 21.67 5.59
CA LEU A 1 -2.79 21.66 5.19
C LEU A 1 -2.20 23.01 5.56
N LEU A 2 -1.30 23.06 6.55
CA LEU A 2 -0.78 24.27 7.21
C LEU A 2 0.12 25.11 6.28
N GLY A 3 -0.42 25.65 5.18
CA GLY A 3 0.34 26.34 4.13
C GLY A 3 1.09 25.41 3.17
N LEU A 4 1.46 24.20 3.61
CA LEU A 4 2.25 23.23 2.85
C LEU A 4 1.45 22.37 1.85
N ARG A 5 0.41 22.93 1.23
CA ARG A 5 -0.50 22.14 0.38
C ARG A 5 0.23 21.54 -0.80
N LYS A 6 0.98 22.36 -1.55
CA LYS A 6 1.70 21.92 -2.75
C LYS A 6 2.74 20.86 -2.41
N GLU A 7 3.49 21.07 -1.33
CA GLU A 7 4.54 20.18 -0.85
C GLU A 7 3.99 18.82 -0.45
N VAL A 8 2.85 18.79 0.25
CA VAL A 8 2.23 17.53 0.69
C VAL A 8 1.63 16.77 -0.50
N LEU A 9 0.86 17.45 -1.35
CA LEU A 9 0.13 16.78 -2.43
C LEU A 9 1.03 16.33 -3.60
N SER A 10 2.15 17.02 -3.83
CA SER A 10 3.15 16.60 -4.82
C SER A 10 4.17 15.58 -4.30
N SER A 11 4.16 15.28 -3.00
CA SER A 11 5.12 14.37 -2.40
C SER A 11 4.82 12.91 -2.74
N LYS A 12 5.87 12.17 -3.12
CA LYS A 12 5.78 10.71 -3.31
C LYS A 12 5.52 9.95 -2.00
N MET A 13 5.80 10.57 -0.85
CA MET A 13 5.68 9.91 0.46
C MET A 13 4.26 9.43 0.77
N ILE A 14 3.23 10.19 0.37
CA ILE A 14 1.84 9.80 0.61
C ILE A 14 1.47 8.48 -0.09
N TRP A 15 2.20 8.11 -1.15
CA TRP A 15 1.99 6.91 -1.96
C TRP A 15 2.73 5.67 -1.42
N LEU A 16 3.69 5.83 -0.51
CA LEU A 16 4.42 4.71 0.11
C LEU A 16 3.64 3.99 1.20
N CYS A 17 2.55 4.59 1.69
CA CYS A 17 1.69 3.96 2.69
C CYS A 17 1.00 2.72 2.12
N ALA A 18 1.17 1.57 2.78
CA ALA A 18 0.52 0.30 2.40
C ALA A 18 -0.95 0.21 2.87
N ARG A 19 -1.51 1.27 3.46
CA ARG A 19 -2.85 1.30 4.06
C ARG A 19 -3.11 0.11 4.99
N CYS A 20 -2.11 -0.26 5.82
CA CYS A 20 -2.19 -1.41 6.72
C CYS A 20 -2.90 -1.13 8.06
N TYR A 21 -3.32 0.12 8.31
CA TYR A 21 -4.01 0.58 9.53
C TYR A 21 -3.26 0.37 10.87
N ALA A 22 -2.03 -0.15 10.85
CA ALA A 22 -1.25 -0.38 12.07
C ALA A 22 -0.97 0.92 12.85
N CYS A 23 -0.71 2.03 12.16
CA CYS A 23 -0.52 3.33 12.81
C CYS A 23 -1.79 3.84 13.49
N THR A 24 -2.96 3.60 12.90
CA THR A 24 -4.26 4.00 13.44
C THR A 24 -4.62 3.15 14.66
N ALA A 25 -4.47 1.82 14.56
CA ALA A 25 -4.76 0.90 15.67
C ALA A 25 -3.90 1.15 16.92
N ASN A 26 -2.66 1.63 16.74
CA ASN A 26 -1.73 1.88 17.84
C ASN A 26 -1.73 3.33 18.35
N CYS A 27 -2.54 4.24 17.76
CA CYS A 27 -2.45 5.65 18.10
C CYS A 27 -3.10 5.94 19.46
N PRO A 28 -2.36 6.45 20.47
CA PRO A 28 -2.93 6.80 21.77
C PRO A 28 -3.78 8.08 21.75
N GLN A 29 -3.85 8.75 20.60
CA GLN A 29 -4.64 9.96 20.36
C GLN A 29 -5.76 9.72 19.36
N GLU A 30 -6.06 8.45 19.04
CA GLU A 30 -7.17 8.04 18.17
C GLU A 30 -7.11 8.66 16.76
N VAL A 31 -5.90 8.95 16.27
CA VAL A 31 -5.71 9.55 14.95
C VAL A 31 -5.81 8.50 13.85
N SER A 32 -6.71 8.75 12.90
CA SER A 32 -6.91 7.91 11.72
C SER A 32 -5.94 8.25 10.59
N PHE A 33 -4.63 8.03 10.83
CA PHE A 33 -3.57 8.32 9.86
C PHE A 33 -3.77 7.67 8.48
N ALA A 34 -4.25 6.41 8.44
CA ALA A 34 -4.51 5.73 7.17
C ALA A 34 -5.55 6.48 6.33
N ASP A 35 -6.64 6.93 6.95
CA ASP A 35 -7.70 7.69 6.29
C ASP A 35 -7.23 9.06 5.84
N ILE A 36 -6.40 9.73 6.66
CA ILE A 36 -5.76 11.00 6.28
C ILE A 36 -4.95 10.79 4.99
N ILE A 37 -4.14 9.73 4.89
CA ILE A 37 -3.37 9.45 3.67
C ILE A 37 -4.27 9.19 2.46
N VAL A 38 -5.39 8.47 2.63
CA VAL A 38 -6.36 8.24 1.55
C VAL A 38 -6.93 9.57 1.04
N VAL A 39 -7.33 10.46 1.94
CA VAL A 39 -7.84 11.79 1.57
C VAL A 39 -6.76 12.60 0.85
N LEU A 40 -5.51 12.58 1.31
CA LEU A 40 -4.41 13.29 0.64
C LEU A 40 -4.14 12.76 -0.76
N ARG A 41 -4.23 11.44 -0.99
CA ARG A 41 -4.10 10.84 -2.33
C ARG A 41 -5.22 11.28 -3.25
N ASP A 42 -6.47 11.27 -2.78
CA ASP A 42 -7.62 11.73 -3.54
C ASP A 42 -7.49 13.21 -3.90
N MET A 43 -7.08 14.06 -2.96
CA MET A 43 -6.78 15.47 -3.22
C MET A 43 -5.65 15.63 -4.24
N ALA A 44 -4.57 14.86 -4.14
CA ALA A 44 -3.45 14.91 -5.09
C ALA A 44 -3.91 14.57 -6.51
N ILE A 45 -4.82 13.61 -6.69
CA ILE A 45 -5.40 13.28 -8.00
C ILE A 45 -6.30 14.43 -8.49
N LYS A 46 -7.21 14.90 -7.65
CA LYS A 46 -8.18 15.96 -8.01
C LYS A 46 -7.49 17.27 -8.40
N GLU A 47 -6.41 17.62 -7.72
CA GLU A 47 -5.62 18.83 -7.96
C GLU A 47 -4.53 18.62 -9.04
N GLY A 48 -4.42 17.44 -9.64
CA GLY A 48 -3.52 17.17 -10.78
C GLY A 48 -2.06 16.91 -10.40
N TYR A 49 -1.77 16.65 -9.13
CA TYR A 49 -0.44 16.23 -8.64
C TYR A 49 -0.13 14.75 -8.87
N ALA A 50 -1.15 13.93 -9.18
CA ALA A 50 -1.01 12.51 -9.48
C ALA A 50 -2.00 12.08 -10.58
N SER A 51 -1.66 11.02 -11.32
CA SER A 51 -2.56 10.45 -12.32
C SER A 51 -3.69 9.64 -11.66
N ARG A 52 -4.84 9.56 -12.34
CA ARG A 52 -5.99 8.76 -11.88
C ARG A 52 -5.72 7.25 -11.89
N GLU A 53 -4.73 6.80 -12.66
CA GLU A 53 -4.31 5.39 -12.76
C GLU A 53 -3.35 4.97 -11.63
N LEU A 54 -2.75 5.93 -10.92
CA LEU A 54 -1.74 5.65 -9.91
C LEU A 54 -2.26 4.79 -8.74
N PRO A 55 -3.48 5.02 -8.21
CA PRO A 55 -4.07 4.15 -7.18
C PRO A 55 -4.12 2.69 -7.61
N ASP A 56 -4.64 2.39 -8.80
CA ASP A 56 -4.80 1.01 -9.27
C ASP A 56 -3.46 0.28 -9.36
N LYS A 57 -2.41 0.97 -9.86
CA LYS A 57 -1.05 0.41 -9.93
C LYS A 57 -0.47 0.13 -8.54
N ILE A 58 -0.67 1.03 -7.59
CA ILE A 58 -0.17 0.87 -6.22
C ILE A 58 -0.95 -0.23 -5.49
N ASP A 59 -2.25 -0.31 -5.70
CA ASP A 59 -3.11 -1.32 -5.08
C ASP A 59 -2.75 -2.71 -5.57
N HIS A 60 -2.48 -2.86 -6.88
CA HIS A 60 -1.97 -4.11 -7.44
C HIS A 60 -0.65 -4.58 -6.78
N ILE A 61 0.31 -3.66 -6.58
CA ILE A 61 1.56 -3.98 -5.86
C ILE A 61 1.29 -4.35 -4.40
N THR A 62 0.40 -3.60 -3.74
CA THR A 62 0.07 -3.77 -2.32
C THR A 62 -0.58 -5.14 -2.07
N GLU A 63 -1.52 -5.53 -2.93
CA GLU A 63 -2.17 -6.84 -2.89
C GLU A 63 -1.16 -7.98 -3.09
N ALA A 64 -0.28 -7.85 -4.08
CA ALA A 64 0.79 -8.83 -4.34
C ALA A 64 1.71 -9.02 -3.13
N ALA A 65 2.13 -7.91 -2.51
CA ALA A 65 3.01 -7.93 -1.34
C ALA A 65 2.31 -8.56 -0.12
N ASN A 66 1.03 -8.24 0.10
CA ASN A 66 0.23 -8.82 1.17
C ASN A 66 0.01 -10.32 0.96
N GLU A 67 -0.26 -10.75 -0.27
CA GLU A 67 -0.39 -12.17 -0.60
C GLU A 67 0.92 -12.92 -0.40
N PHE A 68 2.05 -12.36 -0.88
CA PHE A 68 3.36 -12.96 -0.67
C PHE A 68 3.65 -13.13 0.82
N ARG A 69 3.41 -12.10 1.63
CA ARG A 69 3.55 -12.16 3.09
C ARG A 69 2.68 -13.27 3.70
N LYS A 70 1.42 -13.38 3.29
CA LYS A 70 0.50 -14.42 3.75
C LYS A 70 1.06 -15.81 3.43
N ASN A 71 1.57 -16.01 2.22
CA ASN A 71 2.16 -17.29 1.80
C ASN A 71 3.40 -17.63 2.63
N CYS A 72 4.30 -16.68 2.88
CA CYS A 72 5.46 -16.88 3.76
C CYS A 72 5.06 -17.33 5.17
N ILE A 73 4.04 -16.69 5.77
CA ILE A 73 3.56 -17.04 7.12
C ILE A 73 2.94 -18.44 7.13
N ASN A 74 2.15 -18.75 6.11
CA ASN A 74 1.52 -20.06 5.93
C ASN A 74 2.56 -21.18 5.84
N ILE A 75 3.61 -20.99 5.04
CA ILE A 75 4.73 -21.95 4.95
C ILE A 75 5.42 -22.14 6.30
N LEU A 76 5.71 -21.03 7.02
CA LEU A 76 6.34 -21.10 8.35
C LEU A 76 5.48 -21.83 9.38
N ASN A 77 4.16 -21.74 9.26
CA ASN A 77 3.21 -22.40 10.16
C ASN A 77 2.85 -23.83 9.72
N GLY A 78 3.34 -24.31 8.57
CA GLY A 78 2.93 -25.60 8.00
C GLY A 78 1.46 -25.63 7.56
N ILE A 79 0.88 -24.47 7.25
CA ILE A 79 -0.52 -24.31 6.82
C ILE A 79 -0.50 -24.06 5.31
N ASN A 80 -1.10 -24.96 4.51
CA ASN A 80 -1.18 -24.96 3.03
C ASN A 80 -0.01 -25.61 2.26
N ASP A 81 -0.36 -26.14 1.08
CA ASP A 81 0.49 -26.87 0.13
C ASP A 81 1.26 -25.95 -0.86
N ILE A 82 1.52 -24.68 -0.53
CA ILE A 82 2.32 -23.80 -1.41
C ILE A 82 3.80 -23.87 -1.04
N SER A 83 4.67 -24.08 -2.04
CA SER A 83 6.12 -24.07 -1.81
C SER A 83 6.70 -22.65 -1.80
N TRP A 84 7.91 -22.48 -1.26
CA TRP A 84 8.65 -21.22 -1.36
C TRP A 84 8.83 -20.78 -2.81
N GLU A 85 9.13 -21.73 -3.70
CA GLU A 85 9.36 -21.48 -5.13
C GLU A 85 8.09 -20.94 -5.81
N GLU A 86 6.94 -21.52 -5.49
CA GLU A 86 5.64 -21.07 -6.00
C GLU A 86 5.26 -19.68 -5.48
N ALA A 87 5.48 -19.42 -4.19
CA ALA A 87 5.23 -18.12 -3.58
C ALA A 87 6.07 -17.01 -4.23
N PHE A 88 7.37 -17.27 -4.46
CA PHE A 88 8.26 -16.33 -5.15
C PHE A 88 7.92 -16.17 -6.63
N ALA A 89 7.58 -17.27 -7.32
CA ALA A 89 7.18 -17.22 -8.72
C ALA A 89 5.93 -16.37 -8.92
N LYS A 90 4.93 -16.50 -8.04
CA LYS A 90 3.70 -15.70 -8.05
C LYS A 90 4.01 -14.21 -7.84
N ALA A 91 4.78 -13.87 -6.82
CA ALA A 91 5.17 -12.48 -6.55
C ALA A 91 5.95 -11.87 -7.73
N LYS A 92 6.88 -12.62 -8.32
CA LYS A 92 7.68 -12.18 -9.47
C LYS A 92 6.83 -12.00 -10.73
N LYS A 93 5.80 -12.82 -10.93
CA LYS A 93 4.85 -12.68 -12.04
C LYS A 93 4.08 -11.36 -11.91
N THR A 94 3.47 -11.11 -10.77
CA THR A 94 2.70 -9.89 -10.51
C THR A 94 3.56 -8.62 -10.66
N ALA A 95 4.81 -8.66 -10.20
CA ALA A 95 5.75 -7.55 -10.40
C ALA A 95 6.11 -7.25 -11.86
N LYS A 96 5.96 -8.23 -12.78
CA LYS A 96 6.22 -8.06 -14.22
C LYS A 96 5.00 -7.59 -15.02
N GLU A 97 3.80 -7.67 -14.45
CA GLU A 97 2.53 -7.32 -15.09
C GLU A 97 2.15 -5.83 -14.90
N LEU A 98 3.00 -5.06 -14.20
CA LEU A 98 2.92 -3.61 -13.97
C LEU A 98 3.69 -2.80 -15.02
#